data_AF-A0A348XJ00-F1
#
_entry.id   AF-A0A348XJ00-F1
#
_cell.length_a   1.000
_cell.length_b   1.000
_cell.length_c   1.000
_cell.angle_alpha   90.00
_cell.angle_beta   90.00
_cell.angle_gamma   90.00
#
_symmetry.space_group_name_H-M   'P 1'
#
loop_
_entity.id
_entity.type
_entity.pdbx_description
1 polymer ?
#
loop_
_entity_poly.entity_id
_entity_poly.type
_entity_poly.pdbx_seq_one_letter_code
_entity_poly.pdbx_strand_id
1 'polypeptide(L)'
;NSLTQMLPYRREFGSSSAASSGNLIIGDMNHARLVQYLPDVVNGHYQGAATHLITSESLGIGNNRLLYAPDGKTLYVGKTHLSWPGREGIKRITYTGTPYLQVEAMRLTPKGFTFQFNSKISVPADGSAYEIQSYRIGYHAGYGSKNYDLEDEPCAKVVADGKELIIELDKALKSNRVYDLRLPAEIKSALGYISSTRFWYTAHLIYE
;
A
#
# COMPACT_ATOMS: atom_id res chain seq x y z
N ASN A 1 -16.12 9.04 -18.76
CA ASN A 1 -15.70 8.33 -17.53
C ASN A 1 -14.79 9.20 -16.70
N SER A 2 -15.19 9.51 -15.46
CA SER A 2 -14.36 10.26 -14.53
C SER A 2 -13.35 9.32 -13.88
N LEU A 3 -12.07 9.43 -14.24
CA LEU A 3 -10.99 8.69 -13.56
C LEU A 3 -10.99 9.04 -12.06
N THR A 4 -10.74 8.06 -11.21
CA THR A 4 -10.56 8.31 -9.78
C THR A 4 -9.31 9.14 -9.56
N GLN A 5 -9.46 10.23 -8.82
CA GLN A 5 -8.38 11.16 -8.54
C GLN A 5 -7.31 10.50 -7.67
N MET A 6 -6.05 10.72 -8.04
CA MET A 6 -4.90 10.52 -7.19
C MET A 6 -4.49 11.86 -6.58
N LEU A 7 -4.12 11.87 -5.30
CA LEU A 7 -3.69 13.07 -4.59
C LEU A 7 -2.40 12.77 -3.82
N PRO A 8 -1.41 13.69 -3.76
CA PRO A 8 -0.23 13.46 -2.93
C PRO A 8 -0.62 13.26 -1.46
N TYR A 9 -0.02 12.28 -0.80
CA TYR A 9 -0.16 12.09 0.64
C TYR A 9 0.53 13.24 1.38
N ARG A 10 -0.20 13.92 2.26
CA ARG A 10 0.33 15.04 3.04
C ARG A 10 0.70 14.61 4.44
N ARG A 11 1.80 15.19 4.94
CA ARG A 11 2.29 14.89 6.29
C ARG A 11 1.32 15.31 7.39
N GLU A 12 0.51 16.33 7.11
CA GLU A 12 -0.54 16.82 7.99
C GLU A 12 -1.70 15.81 8.12
N PHE A 13 -1.86 14.88 7.17
CA PHE A 13 -2.95 13.91 7.09
C PHE A 13 -2.58 12.50 7.61
N GLY A 14 -1.62 12.39 8.51
CA GLY A 14 -1.32 11.11 9.15
C GLY A 14 0.05 11.04 9.80
N SER A 15 0.41 9.83 10.22
CA SER A 15 1.65 9.59 10.97
C SER A 15 2.83 9.43 10.03
N SER A 16 3.41 10.54 9.58
CA SER A 16 4.36 10.56 8.47
C SER A 16 5.75 11.10 8.82
N SER A 17 6.74 10.69 8.05
CA SER A 17 8.13 11.15 8.06
C SER A 17 8.58 11.53 6.64
N ALA A 18 9.85 11.86 6.46
CA ALA A 18 10.42 12.14 5.15
C ALA A 18 10.29 10.95 4.17
N ALA A 19 10.26 9.71 4.67
CA ALA A 19 10.17 8.51 3.84
C ALA A 19 8.84 8.38 3.09
N SER A 20 7.76 9.03 3.55
CA SER A 20 6.47 9.02 2.84
C SER A 20 6.38 10.03 1.69
N SER A 21 7.47 10.77 1.42
CA SER A 21 7.51 11.76 0.35
C SER A 21 7.24 11.10 -1.01
N GLY A 22 6.33 11.68 -1.78
CA GLY A 22 5.91 11.14 -3.07
C GLY A 22 4.80 10.09 -3.02
N ASN A 23 4.43 9.59 -1.83
CA ASN A 23 3.28 8.68 -1.71
C ASN A 23 2.01 9.36 -2.21
N LEU A 24 1.10 8.57 -2.79
CA LEU A 24 -0.19 9.04 -3.29
C LEU A 24 -1.33 8.38 -2.52
N ILE A 25 -2.45 9.08 -2.39
CA ILE A 25 -3.72 8.52 -1.92
C ILE A 25 -4.71 8.44 -3.08
N ILE A 26 -5.49 7.37 -3.10
CA ILE A 26 -6.43 7.03 -4.17
C ILE A 26 -7.73 6.56 -3.54
N GLY A 27 -8.86 7.03 -4.06
CA GLY A 27 -10.17 6.51 -3.66
C GLY A 27 -10.43 5.12 -4.24
N ASP A 28 -11.10 4.24 -3.49
CA ASP A 28 -11.66 3.01 -4.05
C ASP A 28 -13.13 3.22 -4.43
N MET A 29 -13.47 2.83 -5.66
CA MET A 29 -14.84 2.91 -6.18
C MET A 29 -15.76 1.87 -5.52
N ASN A 30 -15.28 0.65 -5.33
CA ASN A 30 -16.10 -0.51 -5.00
C ASN A 30 -16.08 -0.86 -3.51
N HIS A 31 -15.07 -0.37 -2.77
CA HIS A 31 -14.92 -0.67 -1.34
C HIS A 31 -14.88 0.61 -0.50
N ALA A 32 -15.24 0.46 0.78
CA ALA A 32 -15.25 1.54 1.75
C ALA A 32 -13.82 1.85 2.27
N ARG A 33 -12.91 2.19 1.34
CA ARG A 33 -11.50 2.41 1.65
C ARG A 33 -10.84 3.49 0.80
N LEU A 34 -9.72 4.00 1.32
CA LEU A 34 -8.69 4.72 0.57
C LEU A 34 -7.46 3.83 0.45
N VAL A 35 -6.83 3.86 -0.72
CA VAL A 35 -5.59 3.16 -1.05
C VAL A 35 -4.44 4.16 -0.98
N GLN A 36 -3.29 3.72 -0.51
CA GLN A 36 -2.03 4.45 -0.63
C GLN A 36 -1.14 3.75 -1.65
N TYR A 37 -0.51 4.54 -2.52
CA TYR A 37 0.54 4.08 -3.42
C TYR A 37 1.91 4.56 -2.91
N LEU A 38 2.84 3.63 -2.83
CA LEU A 38 4.22 3.79 -2.38
C LEU A 38 5.11 3.66 -3.62
N PRO A 39 5.52 4.78 -4.27
CA PRO A 39 6.31 4.73 -5.50
C PRO A 39 7.71 4.20 -5.23
N ASP A 40 8.26 3.47 -6.18
CA ASP A 40 9.62 2.96 -6.24
C ASP A 40 10.21 3.17 -7.64
N VAL A 41 11.53 3.19 -7.77
CA VAL A 41 12.24 3.33 -9.04
C VAL A 41 13.31 2.26 -9.12
N VAL A 42 13.20 1.37 -10.11
CA VAL A 42 14.17 0.30 -10.37
C VAL A 42 14.73 0.49 -11.77
N ASN A 43 16.05 0.59 -11.89
CA ASN A 43 16.76 0.85 -13.14
C ASN A 43 16.20 2.06 -13.93
N GLY A 44 15.74 3.11 -13.23
CA GLY A 44 15.16 4.30 -13.84
C GLY A 44 13.67 4.18 -14.24
N HIS A 45 13.03 3.03 -14.01
CA HIS A 45 11.61 2.82 -14.29
C HIS A 45 10.76 2.93 -13.03
N TYR A 46 9.68 3.71 -13.11
CA TYR A 46 8.70 3.82 -12.03
C TYR A 46 7.89 2.55 -11.88
N GLN A 47 7.82 2.06 -10.65
CA GLN A 47 7.01 0.93 -10.23
C GLN A 47 6.68 1.09 -8.73
N GLY A 48 6.16 0.08 -8.02
CA GLY A 48 5.97 0.21 -6.57
C GLY A 48 4.76 -0.52 -6.02
N ALA A 49 4.41 -0.19 -4.78
CA ALA A 49 3.40 -0.91 -4.00
C ALA A 49 2.10 -0.12 -3.80
N ALA A 50 0.99 -0.83 -3.74
CA ALA A 50 -0.27 -0.33 -3.21
C ALA A 50 -0.59 -1.01 -1.87
N THR A 51 -1.19 -0.27 -0.94
CA THR A 51 -1.69 -0.79 0.34
C THR A 51 -2.96 -0.06 0.76
N HIS A 52 -3.69 -0.58 1.74
CA HIS A 52 -4.84 0.12 2.28
C HIS A 52 -4.38 1.20 3.27
N LEU A 53 -4.90 2.42 3.12
CA LEU A 53 -4.64 3.52 4.04
C LEU A 53 -5.72 3.61 5.13
N ILE A 54 -6.99 3.61 4.70
CA ILE A 54 -8.16 3.71 5.59
C ILE A 54 -9.17 2.71 5.07
N THR A 55 -9.68 1.84 5.93
CA THR A 55 -10.83 0.97 5.63
C THR A 55 -11.87 1.16 6.72
N SER A 56 -13.03 1.71 6.36
CA SER A 56 -14.10 2.00 7.32
C SER A 56 -15.44 2.05 6.62
N GLU A 57 -16.44 1.33 7.13
CA GLU A 57 -17.81 1.37 6.60
C GLU A 57 -18.40 2.79 6.56
N SER A 58 -18.01 3.64 7.52
CA SER A 58 -18.45 5.03 7.61
C SER A 58 -18.04 5.89 6.39
N LEU A 59 -16.92 5.50 5.75
CA LEU A 59 -16.46 6.10 4.50
C LEU A 59 -17.44 5.76 3.37
N GLY A 60 -17.87 4.51 3.28
CA GLY A 60 -18.70 3.98 2.19
C GLY A 60 -17.97 3.93 0.85
N ILE A 61 -18.64 3.39 -0.17
CA ILE A 61 -18.10 3.19 -1.52
C ILE A 61 -18.14 4.47 -2.37
N GLY A 62 -17.68 4.40 -3.62
CA GLY A 62 -17.75 5.48 -4.60
C GLY A 62 -16.71 6.58 -4.45
N ASN A 63 -15.57 6.33 -3.78
CA ASN A 63 -14.57 7.35 -3.48
C ASN A 63 -13.86 7.82 -4.77
N ASN A 64 -14.11 9.05 -5.25
CA ASN A 64 -13.65 9.48 -6.58
C ASN A 64 -12.94 10.84 -6.64
N ARG A 65 -13.33 11.79 -5.79
CA ARG A 65 -12.71 13.13 -5.71
C ARG A 65 -12.15 13.36 -4.33
N LEU A 66 -10.93 13.88 -4.26
CA LEU A 66 -10.17 14.08 -3.05
C LEU A 66 -9.69 15.53 -3.00
N LEU A 67 -9.94 16.21 -1.88
CA LEU A 67 -9.47 17.57 -1.66
C LEU A 67 -9.09 17.78 -0.20
N TYR A 68 -7.86 18.21 0.03
CA TYR A 68 -7.46 18.67 1.36
C TYR A 68 -8.10 20.01 1.70
N ALA A 69 -8.57 20.15 2.93
CA ALA A 69 -8.85 21.45 3.49
C ALA A 69 -7.54 22.26 3.63
N PRO A 70 -7.61 23.59 3.82
CA PRO A 70 -6.41 24.42 3.99
C PRO A 70 -5.50 23.98 5.14
N ASP A 71 -6.05 23.33 6.17
CA ASP A 71 -5.30 22.80 7.32
C ASP A 71 -4.38 21.61 6.97
N GLY A 72 -4.59 20.97 5.82
CA GLY A 72 -3.92 19.72 5.42
C GLY A 72 -4.29 18.47 6.23
N LYS A 73 -4.93 18.62 7.40
CA LYS A 73 -5.34 17.54 8.32
C LYS A 73 -6.69 16.95 7.97
N THR A 74 -7.50 17.69 7.21
CA THR A 74 -8.83 17.30 6.80
C THR A 74 -8.86 16.99 5.31
N LEU A 75 -9.43 15.83 4.96
CA LEU A 75 -9.66 15.40 3.59
C LEU A 75 -11.16 15.30 3.32
N TYR A 76 -11.61 15.97 2.27
CA TYR A 76 -12.93 15.80 1.69
C TYR A 76 -12.91 14.76 0.59
N VAL A 77 -13.85 13.83 0.64
CA VAL A 77 -13.99 12.71 -0.29
C VAL A 77 -15.35 12.81 -0.97
N GLY A 78 -15.35 13.26 -2.22
CA GLY A 78 -16.53 13.31 -3.08
C GLY A 78 -16.84 11.95 -3.67
N LYS A 79 -18.13 11.62 -3.70
CA LYS A 79 -18.64 10.32 -4.13
C LYS A 79 -19.16 10.34 -5.57
N THR A 80 -19.13 9.18 -6.23
CA THR A 80 -19.73 8.98 -7.55
C THR A 80 -20.47 7.65 -7.62
N HIS A 81 -21.44 7.55 -8.54
CA HIS A 81 -22.20 6.32 -8.85
C HIS A 81 -22.52 6.18 -10.37
N LEU A 82 -21.73 6.82 -11.25
CA LEU A 82 -22.15 7.09 -12.64
C LEU A 82 -22.30 5.87 -13.57
N SER A 83 -21.56 4.78 -13.34
CA SER A 83 -21.60 3.56 -14.19
C SER A 83 -21.33 2.26 -13.43
N TRP A 84 -21.17 2.36 -12.11
CA TRP A 84 -20.83 1.28 -11.19
C TRP A 84 -21.53 1.54 -9.85
N PRO A 85 -21.77 0.51 -9.02
CA PRO A 85 -22.28 0.70 -7.66
C PRO A 85 -21.42 1.72 -6.92
N GLY A 86 -22.06 2.77 -6.43
CA GLY A 86 -21.41 3.91 -5.82
C GLY A 86 -22.33 4.60 -4.82
N ARG A 87 -21.97 5.81 -4.41
CA ARG A 87 -22.78 6.64 -3.52
C ARG A 87 -22.74 8.10 -3.97
N GLU A 88 -23.56 8.92 -3.33
CA GLU A 88 -23.62 10.37 -3.52
C GLU A 88 -23.09 11.11 -2.30
N GLY A 89 -22.82 12.40 -2.49
CA GLY A 89 -22.44 13.32 -1.42
C GLY A 89 -20.93 13.42 -1.18
N ILE A 90 -20.59 13.98 -0.02
CA ILE A 90 -19.23 14.29 0.39
C ILE A 90 -19.02 13.72 1.79
N LYS A 91 -17.88 13.06 2.01
CA LYS A 91 -17.41 12.63 3.33
C LYS A 91 -16.22 13.47 3.76
N ARG A 92 -16.08 13.67 5.06
CA ARG A 92 -14.93 14.36 5.66
C ARG A 92 -14.19 13.37 6.55
N ILE A 93 -12.88 13.29 6.37
CA ILE A 93 -11.96 12.55 7.22
C ILE A 93 -11.01 13.57 7.83
N THR A 94 -10.83 13.55 9.14
CA THR A 94 -9.90 14.47 9.83
C THR A 94 -8.94 13.66 10.67
N TYR A 95 -7.65 13.85 10.45
CA TYR A 95 -6.61 13.24 11.28
C TYR A 95 -6.61 13.89 12.67
N THR A 96 -6.71 13.07 13.72
CA THR A 96 -6.81 13.54 15.12
C THR A 96 -5.48 14.02 15.70
N GLY A 97 -4.37 13.80 15.00
CA GLY A 97 -3.03 14.06 15.50
C GLY A 97 -2.41 12.90 16.29
N THR A 98 -3.14 11.80 16.49
CA THR A 98 -2.62 10.61 17.17
C THR A 98 -1.80 9.76 16.21
N PRO A 99 -0.46 9.63 16.40
CA PRO A 99 0.38 8.85 15.51
C PRO A 99 0.06 7.35 15.60
N TYR A 100 0.31 6.63 14.51
CA TYR A 100 0.08 5.18 14.37
C TYR A 100 1.21 4.55 13.56
N LEU A 101 1.50 3.27 13.76
CA LEU A 101 2.54 2.58 13.00
C LEU A 101 2.10 2.38 11.54
N GLN A 102 2.88 2.88 10.59
CA GLN A 102 2.65 2.66 9.16
C GLN A 102 3.95 2.37 8.41
N VAL A 103 3.81 1.64 7.31
CA VAL A 103 4.85 1.52 6.27
C VAL A 103 4.79 2.79 5.41
N GLU A 104 5.91 3.45 5.26
CA GLU A 104 6.06 4.71 4.52
C GLU A 104 6.67 4.51 3.14
N ALA A 105 7.50 3.48 2.99
CA ALA A 105 8.07 3.08 1.72
C ALA A 105 8.22 1.56 1.66
N MET A 106 8.04 1.01 0.47
CA MET A 106 8.38 -0.36 0.13
C MET A 106 9.27 -0.33 -1.10
N ARG A 107 10.41 -1.01 -1.06
CA ARG A 107 11.40 -1.02 -2.15
C ARG A 107 11.72 -2.45 -2.54
N LEU A 108 11.90 -2.67 -3.83
CA LEU A 108 12.51 -3.91 -4.32
C LEU A 108 14.00 -3.89 -3.99
N THR A 109 14.58 -5.05 -3.71
CA THR A 109 16.03 -5.27 -3.65
C THR A 109 16.41 -6.40 -4.60
N PRO A 110 17.69 -6.67 -4.85
CA PRO A 110 18.09 -7.83 -5.66
C PRO A 110 17.62 -9.19 -5.10
N LYS A 111 17.28 -9.26 -3.80
CA LYS A 111 16.93 -10.52 -3.12
C LYS A 111 15.49 -10.56 -2.57
N GLY A 112 14.74 -9.47 -2.67
CA GLY A 112 13.40 -9.39 -2.10
C GLY A 112 12.95 -7.95 -1.92
N PHE A 113 12.60 -7.57 -0.68
CA PHE A 113 11.96 -6.29 -0.39
C PHE A 113 12.45 -5.67 0.91
N THR A 114 12.49 -4.34 0.95
CA THR A 114 12.60 -3.58 2.19
C THR A 114 11.33 -2.77 2.44
N PHE A 115 10.95 -2.68 3.71
CA PHE A 115 9.87 -1.84 4.18
C PHE A 115 10.43 -0.84 5.18
N GLN A 116 10.21 0.44 4.92
CA GLN A 116 10.55 1.53 5.82
C GLN A 116 9.33 1.93 6.62
N PHE A 117 9.43 1.87 7.94
CA PHE A 117 8.38 2.27 8.88
C PHE A 117 8.64 3.67 9.44
N ASN A 118 7.58 4.31 9.94
CA ASN A 118 7.67 5.60 10.62
C ASN A 118 8.24 5.51 12.06
N SER A 119 8.24 4.32 12.65
CA SER A 119 8.70 4.03 14.02
C SER A 119 9.50 2.74 14.09
N LYS A 120 10.30 2.56 15.17
CA LYS A 120 11.09 1.35 15.35
C LYS A 120 10.18 0.15 15.58
N ILE A 121 10.41 -0.94 14.85
CA ILE A 121 9.53 -2.10 14.86
C ILE A 121 10.10 -3.27 15.66
N SER A 122 9.21 -4.13 16.11
CA SER A 122 9.48 -5.49 16.55
C SER A 122 8.64 -6.43 15.70
N VAL A 123 9.24 -7.52 15.26
CA VAL A 123 8.57 -8.57 14.47
C VAL A 123 8.43 -9.85 15.30
N PRO A 124 7.44 -10.72 15.02
CA PRO A 124 7.39 -12.04 15.62
C PRO A 124 8.61 -12.88 15.18
N ALA A 125 9.03 -13.80 16.05
CA ALA A 125 10.22 -14.63 15.82
C ALA A 125 10.02 -15.72 14.74
N ASP A 126 8.76 -16.00 14.37
CA ASP A 126 8.41 -17.02 13.39
C ASP A 126 8.29 -16.42 11.99
N GLY A 127 9.15 -16.87 11.07
CA GLY A 127 9.12 -16.48 9.66
C GLY A 127 7.93 -17.04 8.88
N SER A 128 7.20 -18.03 9.43
CA SER A 128 6.02 -18.63 8.79
C SER A 128 4.83 -17.66 8.68
N ALA A 129 4.86 -16.55 9.41
CA ALA A 129 3.77 -15.58 9.44
C ALA A 129 3.80 -14.59 8.24
N TYR A 130 4.82 -14.67 7.37
CA TYR A 130 4.91 -13.86 6.15
C TYR A 130 4.43 -14.68 4.95
N GLU A 131 3.24 -14.35 4.43
CA GLU A 131 2.72 -14.98 3.23
C GLU A 131 3.05 -14.11 2.02
N ILE A 132 3.81 -14.64 1.08
CA ILE A 132 4.14 -13.93 -0.16
C ILE A 132 3.79 -14.82 -1.34
N GLN A 133 3.01 -14.25 -2.25
CA GLN A 133 2.71 -14.86 -3.53
C GLN A 133 3.06 -13.88 -4.64
N SER A 134 3.35 -14.39 -5.81
CA SER A 134 3.54 -13.57 -6.99
C SER A 134 2.68 -14.09 -8.13
N TYR A 135 2.25 -13.21 -9.03
CA TYR A 135 1.43 -13.57 -10.18
C TYR A 135 1.49 -12.50 -11.28
N ARG A 136 0.95 -12.84 -12.44
CA ARG A 136 0.71 -11.91 -13.55
C ARG A 136 -0.77 -11.54 -13.65
N ILE A 137 -1.04 -10.30 -14.03
CA ILE A 137 -2.37 -9.82 -14.41
C ILE A 137 -2.44 -9.77 -15.94
N GLY A 138 -3.51 -10.32 -16.50
CA GLY A 138 -3.77 -10.30 -17.94
C GLY A 138 -4.06 -8.88 -18.42
N TYR A 139 -3.38 -8.47 -19.50
CA TYR A 139 -3.65 -7.22 -20.18
C TYR A 139 -4.53 -7.47 -21.41
N HIS A 140 -5.84 -7.25 -21.27
CA HIS A 140 -6.81 -7.44 -22.35
C HIS A 140 -8.04 -6.53 -22.17
N ALA A 141 -8.83 -6.38 -23.24
CA ALA A 141 -10.00 -5.50 -23.25
C ALA A 141 -11.17 -5.99 -22.37
N GLY A 142 -11.31 -7.32 -22.19
CA GLY A 142 -12.36 -7.90 -21.35
C GLY A 142 -12.22 -7.48 -19.89
N TYR A 143 -13.35 -7.34 -19.18
CA TYR A 143 -13.36 -6.92 -17.78
C TYR A 143 -12.81 -8.02 -16.86
N GLY A 144 -11.94 -7.61 -15.92
CA GLY A 144 -11.34 -8.48 -14.91
C GLY A 144 -10.14 -9.28 -15.45
N SER A 145 -9.41 -9.90 -14.53
CA SER A 145 -8.34 -10.84 -14.85
C SER A 145 -8.21 -11.82 -13.69
N LYS A 146 -7.98 -13.10 -14.00
CA LYS A 146 -7.47 -14.02 -12.98
C LYS A 146 -5.99 -13.72 -12.68
N ASN A 147 -5.47 -14.32 -11.62
CA ASN A 147 -4.04 -14.37 -11.38
C ASN A 147 -3.44 -15.47 -12.28
N TYR A 148 -2.55 -15.08 -13.19
CA TYR A 148 -1.80 -16.01 -14.03
C TYR A 148 -0.48 -16.37 -13.37
N ASP A 149 -0.01 -17.59 -13.62
CA ASP A 149 1.30 -18.07 -13.17
C ASP A 149 1.51 -17.90 -11.66
N LEU A 150 0.46 -18.11 -10.85
CA LEU A 150 0.52 -17.92 -9.39
C LEU A 150 1.60 -18.82 -8.77
N GLU A 151 2.48 -18.23 -7.98
CA GLU A 151 3.57 -18.93 -7.29
C GLU A 151 3.68 -18.44 -5.84
N ASP A 152 3.94 -19.37 -4.92
CA ASP A 152 4.36 -19.01 -3.56
C ASP A 152 5.84 -18.61 -3.55
N GLU A 153 6.17 -17.57 -2.81
CA GLU A 153 7.51 -16.97 -2.72
C GLU A 153 8.00 -17.03 -1.26
N PRO A 154 8.46 -18.20 -0.79
CA PRO A 154 8.86 -18.35 0.61
C PRO A 154 10.03 -17.44 0.98
N CYS A 155 10.04 -16.99 2.23
CA CYS A 155 11.07 -16.11 2.75
C CYS A 155 12.32 -16.93 3.15
N ALA A 156 13.47 -16.56 2.60
CA ALA A 156 14.77 -17.06 3.06
C ALA A 156 15.19 -16.42 4.39
N LYS A 157 14.88 -15.13 4.54
CA LYS A 157 15.34 -14.33 5.67
C LYS A 157 14.39 -13.18 5.93
N VAL A 158 14.13 -12.93 7.22
CA VAL A 158 13.41 -11.74 7.67
C VAL A 158 14.23 -11.08 8.77
N VAL A 159 14.55 -9.79 8.60
CA VAL A 159 15.33 -9.01 9.56
C VAL A 159 14.62 -7.71 9.85
N ALA A 160 14.39 -7.42 11.13
CA ALA A 160 14.00 -6.08 11.56
C ALA A 160 15.24 -5.35 12.09
N ASP A 161 15.56 -4.19 11.52
CA ASP A 161 16.62 -3.30 12.01
C ASP A 161 16.08 -1.88 12.19
N GLY A 162 15.91 -1.49 13.45
CA GLY A 162 15.35 -0.19 13.79
C GLY A 162 13.96 0.00 13.18
N LYS A 163 13.87 0.85 12.15
CA LYS A 163 12.63 1.17 11.43
C LYS A 163 12.48 0.43 10.10
N GLU A 164 13.41 -0.47 9.78
CA GLU A 164 13.41 -1.21 8.51
C GLU A 164 13.05 -2.68 8.76
N LEU A 165 12.25 -3.24 7.85
CA LEU A 165 12.05 -4.68 7.71
C LEU A 165 12.63 -5.11 6.37
N ILE A 166 13.57 -6.03 6.40
CA ILE A 166 14.20 -6.63 5.23
C ILE A 166 13.64 -8.03 5.08
N ILE A 167 13.10 -8.34 3.91
CA ILE A 167 12.62 -9.67 3.53
C ILE A 167 13.42 -10.13 2.32
N GLU A 168 14.17 -11.22 2.46
CA GLU A 168 14.81 -11.92 1.35
C GLU A 168 13.98 -13.17 1.01
N LEU A 169 13.78 -13.43 -0.28
CA LEU A 169 13.06 -14.59 -0.78
C LEU A 169 14.03 -15.75 -1.04
N ASP A 170 13.55 -16.99 -0.91
CA ASP A 170 14.30 -18.20 -1.27
C ASP A 170 14.52 -18.32 -2.78
N LYS A 171 13.60 -17.75 -3.56
CA LYS A 171 13.60 -17.80 -5.01
C LYS A 171 14.12 -16.49 -5.59
N ALA A 172 14.76 -16.59 -6.76
CA ALA A 172 15.11 -15.41 -7.53
C ALA A 172 13.85 -14.62 -7.92
N LEU A 173 13.93 -13.29 -7.82
CA LEU A 173 12.88 -12.40 -8.27
C LEU A 173 12.64 -12.54 -9.77
N LYS A 174 11.40 -12.28 -10.18
CA LYS A 174 10.93 -12.34 -11.56
C LYS A 174 10.31 -11.00 -11.93
N SER A 175 10.72 -10.45 -13.05
CA SER A 175 10.13 -9.23 -13.61
C SER A 175 8.72 -9.51 -14.18
N ASN A 176 7.98 -8.43 -14.43
CA ASN A 176 6.59 -8.45 -14.90
C ASN A 176 5.63 -9.23 -13.99
N ARG A 177 5.77 -9.08 -12.68
CA ARG A 177 4.88 -9.71 -11.69
C ARG A 177 4.32 -8.69 -10.70
N VAL A 178 3.16 -9.03 -10.13
CA VAL A 178 2.69 -8.45 -8.88
C VAL A 178 3.09 -9.39 -7.77
N TYR A 179 3.79 -8.87 -6.76
CA TYR A 179 4.06 -9.55 -5.51
C TYR A 179 3.03 -9.09 -4.47
N ASP A 180 2.25 -10.02 -3.95
CA ASP A 180 1.26 -9.83 -2.88
C ASP A 180 1.88 -10.31 -1.57
N LEU A 181 2.30 -9.35 -0.75
CA LEU A 181 2.95 -9.58 0.54
C LEU A 181 1.94 -9.34 1.65
N ARG A 182 1.75 -10.34 2.50
CA ARG A 182 1.00 -10.25 3.74
C ARG A 182 1.96 -10.33 4.91
N LEU A 183 2.02 -9.25 5.67
CA LEU A 183 2.81 -9.13 6.88
C LEU A 183 1.99 -9.57 8.10
N PRO A 184 2.63 -10.11 9.14
CA PRO A 184 1.97 -10.43 10.40
C PRO A 184 1.31 -9.20 11.04
N ALA A 185 0.12 -9.36 11.60
CA ALA A 185 -0.56 -8.27 12.33
C ALA A 185 0.16 -7.93 13.64
N GLU A 186 1.00 -8.83 14.13
CA GLU A 186 1.78 -8.74 15.36
C GLU A 186 3.00 -7.82 15.24
N ILE A 187 3.34 -7.35 14.03
CA ILE A 187 4.34 -6.30 13.85
C ILE A 187 3.88 -5.07 14.62
N LYS A 188 4.72 -4.60 15.54
CA LYS A 188 4.38 -3.51 16.46
C LYS A 188 5.55 -2.56 16.70
N SER A 189 5.21 -1.39 17.22
CA SER A 189 6.15 -0.36 17.67
C SER A 189 5.62 0.33 18.93
N ALA A 190 6.31 1.38 19.37
CA ALA A 190 5.76 2.30 20.38
C ALA A 190 4.46 3.01 19.94
N LEU A 191 4.13 2.99 18.65
CA LEU A 191 2.89 3.54 18.09
C LEU A 191 1.75 2.51 17.98
N GLY A 192 1.93 1.31 18.54
CA GLY A 192 0.99 0.21 18.43
C GLY A 192 1.29 -0.76 17.28
N TYR A 193 0.29 -1.56 16.91
CA TYR A 193 0.35 -2.53 15.81
C TYR A 193 0.33 -1.85 14.44
N ILE A 194 0.85 -2.55 13.44
CA ILE A 194 0.87 -2.10 12.04
C ILE A 194 -0.55 -1.79 11.54
N SER A 195 -0.71 -0.65 10.86
CA SER A 195 -2.02 -0.19 10.37
C SER A 195 -2.52 -0.93 9.12
N SER A 196 -1.62 -1.50 8.32
CA SER A 196 -1.95 -2.28 7.12
C SER A 196 -1.00 -3.47 6.99
N THR A 197 -1.57 -4.64 6.77
CA THR A 197 -0.84 -5.90 6.70
C THR A 197 -0.64 -6.42 5.28
N ARG A 198 -1.21 -5.79 4.25
CA ARG A 198 -1.14 -6.31 2.87
C ARG A 198 -0.63 -5.27 1.89
N PHE A 199 0.31 -5.69 1.04
CA PHE A 199 1.01 -4.85 0.08
C PHE A 199 1.08 -5.56 -1.27
N TRP A 200 0.67 -4.88 -2.33
CA TRP A 200 0.80 -5.37 -3.70
C TRP A 200 1.84 -4.56 -4.43
N TYR A 201 3.02 -5.15 -4.64
CA TYR A 201 4.13 -4.53 -5.35
C TYR A 201 4.14 -4.98 -6.82
N THR A 202 4.00 -4.05 -7.75
CA THR A 202 4.19 -4.33 -9.18
C THR A 202 5.67 -4.21 -9.51
N ALA A 203 6.33 -5.30 -9.87
CA ALA A 203 7.70 -5.35 -10.33
C ALA A 203 7.72 -5.46 -11.86
N HIS A 204 7.80 -4.31 -12.54
CA HIS A 204 8.01 -4.30 -14.00
C HIS A 204 9.42 -4.77 -14.32
N LEU A 205 10.40 -4.27 -13.58
CA LEU A 205 11.80 -4.66 -13.63
C LEU A 205 12.27 -5.18 -12.27
N ILE A 206 13.38 -5.92 -12.31
CA ILE A 206 14.17 -6.33 -11.16
C ILE A 206 15.60 -5.78 -11.32
N TYR A 207 16.34 -5.66 -10.22
CA TYR A 207 17.77 -5.38 -10.30
C TYR A 207 18.50 -6.55 -10.97
N GLU A 208 19.50 -6.25 -11.79
CA GLU A 208 20.40 -7.25 -12.40
C GLU A 208 21.41 -7.78 -11.38
#